data_AF-A0A6B3GUI2-F1
#
_entry.id   AF-A0A6B3GUI2-F1
#
_cell.length_a   1.000
_cell.length_b   1.000
_cell.length_c   1.000
_cell.angle_alpha   90.00
_cell.angle_beta   90.00
_cell.angle_gamma   90.00
#
_symmetry.space_group_name_H-M   'P 1'
#
loop_
_entity.id
_entity.type
_entity.pdbx_description
1 polymer ?
#
loop_
_entity_poly.entity_id
_entity_poly.type
_entity_poly.pdbx_seq_one_letter_code
_entity_poly.pdbx_strand_id
1 'polypeptide(L)'
;QITYYVDGQHFGTHGAAYLPERPMSINFNQWLIDLEGQPSTTRRAYDQQVDYVLHVKDQVLTPSQVNAMVGAYRSAGTSFEDTVPGS
;
A
#
# COMPACT_ATOMS: atom_id res chain seq x y z
N GLN A 1 13.16 -8.32 8.65
CA GLN A 1 11.82 -8.35 9.26
C GLN A 1 10.90 -7.42 8.49
N ILE A 2 9.58 -7.58 8.62
CA ILE A 2 8.58 -6.66 8.05
C ILE A 2 7.69 -6.16 9.18
N THR A 3 7.49 -4.85 9.26
CA THR A 3 6.62 -4.20 10.25
C THR A 3 5.43 -3.57 9.54
N TYR A 4 4.24 -3.80 10.06
CA TYR A 4 2.97 -3.33 9.51
C TYR A 4 2.37 -2.27 10.43
N TYR A 5 1.85 -1.21 9.83
CA TYR A 5 1.09 -0.18 10.50
C TYR A 5 -0.29 -0.05 9.83
N VAL A 6 -1.33 0.13 10.64
CA VAL A 6 -2.69 0.43 10.18
C VAL A 6 -3.14 1.68 10.93
N ASP A 7 -3.64 2.68 10.20
CA ASP A 7 -4.03 3.98 10.75
C ASP A 7 -2.93 4.64 11.62
N GLY A 8 -1.67 4.43 11.23
CA GLY A 8 -0.48 4.91 11.93
C GLY A 8 -0.15 4.18 13.23
N GLN A 9 -0.91 3.16 13.63
CA GLN A 9 -0.63 2.32 14.80
C GLN A 9 0.12 1.06 14.40
N HIS A 10 1.03 0.59 15.26
CA HIS A 10 1.68 -0.70 15.05
C HIS A 10 0.63 -1.80 15.05
N PHE A 11 0.58 -2.57 13.97
CA PHE A 11 -0.35 -3.69 13.83
C PHE A 11 0.34 -5.02 14.11
N GLY A 12 1.58 -5.17 13.64
CA GLY A 12 2.32 -6.40 13.82
C GLY A 12 3.70 -6.38 13.17
N THR A 13 4.51 -7.36 13.55
CA THR A 13 5.84 -7.57 12.97
C THR A 13 5.99 -9.03 12.61
N HIS A 14 6.41 -9.27 11.38
CA HIS A 14 6.77 -10.60 10.90
C HIS A 14 8.30 -10.69 10.83
N GLY A 15 8.87 -11.47 11.74
CA GLY A 15 10.22 -12.00 11.60
C GLY A 15 10.16 -13.25 10.73
N ALA A 16 11.15 -13.47 9.86
CA ALA A 16 11.22 -14.66 9.03
C ALA A 16 12.66 -15.09 8.83
N ALA A 17 12.87 -16.41 8.74
CA ALA A 17 14.11 -17.00 8.23
C ALA A 17 14.30 -16.71 6.73
N TYR A 18 13.20 -16.44 6.01
CA TYR A 18 13.18 -16.15 4.57
C TYR A 18 12.34 -14.91 4.30
N LEU A 19 12.96 -13.87 3.75
CA LEU A 19 12.34 -12.62 3.30
C LEU A 19 12.42 -12.56 1.77
N PRO A 20 11.66 -11.66 1.11
CA PRO A 20 11.84 -11.44 -0.33
C PRO A 20 13.31 -11.11 -0.66
N GLU A 21 13.91 -11.91 -1.54
CA GLU A 21 15.34 -11.81 -1.89
C GLU A 21 15.58 -11.08 -3.22
N ARG A 22 14.50 -10.66 -3.90
CA ARG A 22 14.54 -9.98 -5.20
C ARG A 22 13.59 -8.78 -5.19
N PRO A 23 13.80 -7.80 -6.09
CA PRO A 23 12.84 -6.73 -6.30
C PRO A 23 11.43 -7.29 -6.55
N MET A 24 10.44 -6.68 -5.90
CA MET A 24 9.02 -7.05 -6.03
C MET A 24 8.24 -5.93 -6.69
N SER A 25 7.12 -6.26 -7.33
CA SER A 25 6.14 -5.28 -7.80
C SER A 25 5.12 -4.95 -6.71
N ILE A 26 4.69 -3.69 -6.69
CA ILE A 26 3.52 -3.25 -5.92
C ILE A 26 2.31 -3.43 -6.83
N ASN A 27 1.32 -4.21 -6.41
CA ASN A 27 0.14 -4.50 -7.21
C ASN A 27 -1.13 -4.23 -6.40
N PHE A 28 -2.09 -3.55 -7.02
CA PHE A 28 -3.44 -3.36 -6.49
C PHE A 28 -4.39 -4.18 -7.34
N ASN A 29 -4.95 -5.23 -6.75
CA ASN A 29 -5.89 -6.09 -7.44
C ASN A 29 -7.11 -6.31 -6.55
N GLN A 30 -8.29 -6.35 -7.17
CA GLN A 30 -9.52 -6.71 -6.49
C GLN A 30 -9.98 -8.09 -6.98
N TRP A 31 -9.98 -9.06 -6.08
CA TRP A 31 -10.42 -10.43 -6.35
C TRP A 31 -11.66 -10.69 -5.51
N LEU A 32 -12.72 -11.18 -6.16
CA LEU A 32 -13.95 -11.57 -5.49
C LEU A 32 -13.98 -13.10 -5.42
N ILE A 33 -13.98 -13.64 -4.20
CA ILE A 33 -14.08 -15.07 -3.92
C ILE A 33 -15.34 -15.35 -3.09
N ASP A 34 -15.78 -16.61 -3.07
CA ASP A 34 -16.92 -17.08 -2.26
C ASP A 34 -18.22 -16.29 -2.46
N LEU A 35 -18.62 -16.11 -3.73
CA LEU A 35 -19.84 -15.37 -4.09
C LEU A 35 -21.14 -16.10 -3.70
N GLU A 36 -21.07 -17.39 -3.37
CA GLU A 36 -22.21 -18.21 -2.97
C GLU A 36 -22.87 -17.75 -1.67
N GLY A 37 -22.10 -17.11 -0.77
CA GLY A 37 -22.62 -16.54 0.48
C GLY A 37 -23.53 -15.32 0.28
N GLN A 38 -23.82 -14.95 -0.97
CA GLN A 38 -24.52 -13.72 -1.29
C GLN A 38 -25.83 -13.94 -2.06
N PRO A 39 -26.97 -14.11 -1.37
CA PRO A 39 -28.25 -14.48 -1.99
C PRO A 39 -28.99 -13.31 -2.69
N SER A 40 -28.54 -12.07 -2.50
CA SER A 40 -29.19 -10.89 -3.08
C SER A 40 -29.01 -10.85 -4.59
N THR A 41 -30.12 -10.67 -5.32
CA THR A 41 -30.12 -10.46 -6.78
C THR A 41 -29.91 -9.00 -7.18
N THR A 42 -29.90 -8.07 -6.23
CA THR A 42 -29.60 -6.65 -6.48
C THR A 42 -28.18 -6.48 -7.03
N ARG A 43 -28.06 -5.66 -8.09
CA ARG A 43 -26.77 -5.31 -8.69
C ARG A 43 -25.81 -4.73 -7.66
N ARG A 44 -24.53 -5.09 -7.80
CA ARG A 44 -23.42 -4.52 -7.02
C ARG A 44 -22.39 -3.88 -7.94
N ALA A 45 -21.81 -2.80 -7.46
CA ALA A 45 -20.60 -2.22 -7.99
C ALA A 45 -19.56 -2.26 -6.87
N TYR A 46 -18.31 -2.53 -7.24
CA TYR A 46 -17.20 -2.54 -6.32
C TYR A 46 -16.09 -1.72 -6.96
N ASP A 47 -15.80 -0.58 -6.36
CA ASP A 47 -14.83 0.38 -6.86
C ASP A 47 -13.68 0.47 -5.87
N GLN A 48 -12.49 0.04 -6.28
CA GLN A 48 -11.27 0.24 -5.51
C GLN A 48 -10.65 1.59 -5.88
N GLN A 49 -10.47 2.44 -4.88
CA GLN A 49 -9.77 3.71 -5.02
C GLN A 49 -8.54 3.72 -4.12
N VAL A 50 -7.42 4.20 -4.67
CA VAL A 50 -6.16 4.39 -3.95
C VAL A 50 -5.82 5.87 -4.08
N ASP A 51 -5.74 6.57 -2.95
CA ASP A 51 -5.46 8.00 -2.90
C ASP A 51 -3.99 8.30 -3.20
N TYR A 52 -3.07 7.51 -2.63
CA TYR A 52 -1.64 7.60 -2.94
C TYR A 52 -0.91 6.28 -2.69
N VAL A 53 0.26 6.16 -3.31
CA VAL A 53 1.30 5.19 -2.98
C VAL A 53 2.60 5.92 -2.75
N LEU A 54 3.33 5.51 -1.72
CA LEU A 54 4.68 5.99 -1.43
C LEU A 54 5.60 4.79 -1.25
N HIS A 55 6.67 4.73 -2.03
CA HIS A 55 7.77 3.79 -1.86
C HIS A 55 9.06 4.59 -1.67
N VAL A 56 9.79 4.32 -0.58
CA VAL A 56 11.08 4.94 -0.30
C VAL A 56 12.11 3.85 -0.09
N LYS A 57 13.10 3.80 -0.98
CA LYS A 57 14.18 2.81 -0.94
C LYS A 57 15.13 3.10 0.23
N ASP A 58 15.62 2.02 0.86
CA ASP A 58 16.62 2.02 1.93
C ASP A 58 16.28 2.85 3.20
N GLN A 59 15.01 3.21 3.39
CA GLN A 59 14.55 3.96 4.56
C GLN A 59 13.39 3.27 5.24
N VAL A 60 13.46 3.20 6.57
CA VAL A 60 12.33 2.78 7.41
C VAL A 60 11.70 4.05 7.99
N LEU A 61 10.58 4.44 7.41
CA LEU A 61 9.83 5.63 7.87
C LEU A 61 8.85 5.25 8.97
N THR A 62 8.75 6.12 9.98
CA THR A 62 7.63 6.12 10.92
C THR A 62 6.36 6.63 10.22
N PRO A 63 5.16 6.32 10.74
CA PRO A 63 3.91 6.85 10.19
C PRO A 63 3.86 8.39 10.10
N SER A 64 4.42 9.10 11.09
CA SER A 64 4.46 10.57 11.06
C SER A 64 5.37 11.10 9.96
N GLN A 65 6.49 10.42 9.67
CA GLN A 65 7.37 10.77 8.55
C GLN A 65 6.71 10.52 7.19
N VAL A 66 5.96 9.41 7.05
CA VAL A 66 5.15 9.16 5.84
C VAL A 66 4.14 10.29 5.64
N ASN A 67 3.39 10.65 6.67
CA ASN A 67 2.40 11.73 6.60
C ASN A 67 3.03 13.08 6.23
N ALA A 68 4.19 13.41 6.79
CA ALA A 68 4.91 14.62 6.46
C ALA A 68 5.36 14.65 4.98
N MET A 69 5.88 13.52 4.47
CA MET A 69 6.35 13.41 3.09
C MET A 69 5.19 13.52 2.09
N VAL A 70 4.09 12.78 2.32
CA VAL A 70 2.87 12.88 1.50
C VAL A 70 2.28 14.28 1.55
N GLY A 71 2.27 14.92 2.73
CA GLY A 71 1.84 16.31 2.89
C GLY A 71 2.67 17.27 2.05
N ALA A 72 3.99 17.12 2.05
CA ALA A 72 4.89 17.94 1.23
C ALA A 72 4.61 17.77 -0.28
N TYR A 73 4.44 16.54 -0.76
CA TYR A 73 4.07 16.28 -2.16
C TYR A 73 2.75 16.93 -2.55
N ARG A 74 1.74 16.83 -1.68
CA ARG A 74 0.44 17.49 -1.89
C ARG A 74 0.56 19.00 -1.94
N SER A 75 1.29 19.61 -1.01
CA SER A 75 1.52 21.06 -1.02
C SER A 75 2.28 21.54 -2.25
N ALA A 76 3.18 20.71 -2.79
CA ALA A 76 3.90 20.98 -4.04
C ALA A 76 3.05 20.73 -5.30
N GLY A 77 1.86 20.12 -5.18
CA GLY A 77 1.03 19.73 -6.31
C GLY A 77 1.58 18.52 -7.09
N THR A 78 2.47 17.73 -6.51
CA THR A 78 3.04 16.54 -7.14
C THR A 78 2.00 15.42 -7.17
N SER A 79 1.51 15.10 -8.36
CA SER A 79 0.57 13.99 -8.58
C SER A 79 1.25 12.67 -8.94
N PHE A 80 2.49 12.71 -9.43
CA PHE A 80 3.28 11.55 -9.79
C PHE A 80 4.78 11.86 -9.73
N GLU A 81 5.55 10.97 -9.12
CA GLU A 81 7.00 10.95 -9.17
C GLU A 81 7.45 9.49 -9.14
N ASP A 82 8.35 9.12 -10.05
CA ASP A 82 8.94 7.80 -10.09
C ASP A 82 10.46 7.90 -10.03
N THR A 83 11.02 7.24 -9.02
CA THR A 83 12.46 7.18 -8.76
C THR A 83 12.97 5.73 -8.74
N VAL A 84 12.14 4.76 -9.15
CA VAL A 84 12.50 3.35 -9.21
C VAL A 84 13.44 3.13 -10.40
N PRO A 85 14.66 2.60 -10.21
CA PRO A 85 15.57 2.40 -11.33
C PRO A 85 15.02 1.37 -12.34
N GLY A 86 14.96 1.77 -13.61
CA GLY A 86 14.51 0.91 -14.70
C GLY A 86 13.00 0.72 -14.79
N SER A 87 12.21 1.64 -14.21
CA SER A 87 10.77 1.75 -14.44
C SER A 87 10.40 2.40 -15.77
#